data_AF-A0AAU1AS50-F1
#
_entry.id   AF-A0AAU1AS50-F1
#
_cell.length_a   1.000
_cell.length_b   1.000
_cell.length_c   1.000
_cell.angle_alpha   90.00
_cell.angle_beta   90.00
_cell.angle_gamma   90.00
#
_symmetry.space_group_name_H-M   'P 1'
#
loop_
_entity.id
_entity.type
_entity.pdbx_description
1 polymer ?
#
loop_
_entity_poly.entity_id
_entity_poly.type
_entity_poly.pdbx_seq_one_letter_code
_entity_poly.pdbx_strand_id
1 'polypeptide(L)'
;MQSFPTPTPISAVLDIPAGRVQFIAADRADTTVEVRPTDAGRSRDTRAAERTTIAYADGVLRVTTATPANQLLGPSGSVEVTVQLPADSRVEVRAASAELRGVGRLGDVTVDGAYRHIKIDEAASVRLTAIDGDVEVGRLNGPAEISTTRGDILVAEARRGAVVLRTQSGDISVAAASGVSAALDAGTGHGRVSNALTNTGSADLDIHASTSRGDITARSL
;
A
#
# COMPACT_ATOMS: atom_id res chain seq x y z
N MET A 1 8.06 20.45 -9.26
CA MET A 1 8.52 19.11 -9.66
C MET A 1 10.03 19.05 -9.50
N GLN A 2 10.56 18.03 -8.82
CA GLN A 2 12.01 17.74 -8.73
C GLN A 2 12.32 16.45 -9.48
N SER A 3 13.54 16.31 -10.02
CA SER A 3 13.97 15.14 -10.78
C SER A 3 15.38 14.71 -10.39
N PHE A 4 15.62 13.41 -10.33
CA PHE A 4 16.88 12.78 -9.96
C PHE A 4 17.23 11.67 -10.97
N PRO A 5 18.48 11.57 -11.45
CA PRO A 5 18.91 10.42 -12.24
C PRO A 5 18.99 9.16 -11.37
N THR A 6 18.22 8.13 -11.73
CA THR A 6 18.09 6.88 -10.97
C THR A 6 17.99 5.70 -11.96
N PRO A 7 19.11 5.31 -12.59
CA PRO A 7 19.11 4.23 -13.59
C PRO A 7 18.83 2.85 -13.00
N THR A 8 18.81 2.74 -11.67
CA THR A 8 18.50 1.51 -10.93
C THR A 8 17.35 1.77 -9.94
N PRO A 9 16.61 0.73 -9.52
CA PRO A 9 15.57 0.85 -8.50
C PRO A 9 16.09 1.53 -7.22
N ILE A 10 15.23 2.32 -6.59
CA ILE A 10 15.56 3.11 -5.39
C ILE A 10 14.72 2.67 -4.19
N SER A 11 14.99 3.25 -3.03
CA SER A 11 14.10 3.24 -1.87
C SER A 11 13.42 4.60 -1.73
N ALA A 12 12.09 4.67 -1.77
CA ALA A 12 11.34 5.90 -1.54
C ALA A 12 10.66 5.86 -0.16
N VAL A 13 11.01 6.79 0.71
CA VAL A 13 10.48 6.91 2.08
C VAL A 13 9.69 8.20 2.19
N LEU A 14 8.38 8.07 2.42
CA LEU A 14 7.44 9.18 2.51
C LEU A 14 6.87 9.26 3.93
N ASP A 15 6.92 10.45 4.52
CA ASP A 15 6.26 10.78 5.79
C ASP A 15 5.30 11.95 5.55
N ILE A 16 4.02 11.60 5.35
CA ILE A 16 2.97 12.50 4.88
C ILE A 16 1.79 12.47 5.86
N PRO A 17 1.52 13.54 6.61
CA PRO A 17 0.47 13.55 7.62
C PRO A 17 -0.92 13.24 7.06
N ALA A 18 -1.28 13.88 5.94
CA ALA A 18 -2.59 13.72 5.32
C ALA A 18 -2.57 13.99 3.81
N GLY A 19 -3.46 13.30 3.09
CA GLY A 19 -3.77 13.58 1.70
C GLY A 19 -3.69 12.35 0.80
N ARG A 20 -2.93 12.43 -0.28
CA ARG A 20 -2.82 11.34 -1.26
C ARG A 20 -1.37 11.12 -1.65
N VAL A 21 -0.97 9.85 -1.66
CA VAL A 21 0.33 9.41 -2.15
C VAL A 21 0.12 8.54 -3.38
N GLN A 22 0.79 8.88 -4.48
CA GLN A 22 0.78 8.09 -5.70
C GLN A 22 2.21 7.74 -6.11
N PHE A 23 2.46 6.45 -6.32
CA PHE A 23 3.65 5.93 -6.96
C PHE A 23 3.32 5.46 -8.37
N ILE A 24 4.15 5.80 -9.33
CA ILE A 24 4.08 5.32 -10.71
C ILE A 24 5.42 4.65 -11.03
N ALA A 25 5.43 3.33 -11.03
CA ALA A 25 6.57 2.49 -11.30
C ALA A 25 6.58 2.04 -12.77
N ALA A 26 7.63 2.39 -13.50
CA ALA A 26 7.77 2.11 -14.93
C ALA A 26 9.22 1.82 -15.30
N ASP A 27 9.46 1.31 -16.50
CA ASP A 27 10.82 1.17 -17.04
C ASP A 27 11.37 2.56 -17.41
N ARG A 28 12.04 3.20 -16.44
CA ARG A 28 12.61 4.54 -16.53
C ARG A 28 13.93 4.62 -15.79
N ALA A 29 14.74 5.62 -16.13
CA ALA A 29 16.08 5.82 -15.56
C ALA A 29 16.17 7.07 -14.66
N ASP A 30 15.03 7.62 -14.27
CA ASP A 30 14.92 8.83 -13.46
C ASP A 30 13.80 8.68 -12.42
N THR A 31 13.86 9.51 -11.39
CA THR A 31 12.82 9.64 -10.38
C THR A 31 12.36 11.08 -10.32
N THR A 32 11.06 11.30 -10.47
CA THR A 32 10.46 12.63 -10.34
C THR A 32 9.49 12.68 -9.19
N VAL A 33 9.50 13.80 -8.47
CA VAL A 33 8.60 14.06 -7.35
C VAL A 33 7.83 15.35 -7.60
N GLU A 34 6.52 15.26 -7.51
CA GLU A 34 5.60 16.38 -7.53
C GLU A 34 4.83 16.43 -6.22
N VAL A 35 4.79 17.62 -5.61
CA VAL A 35 4.03 17.88 -4.38
C VAL A 35 3.10 19.04 -4.66
N ARG A 36 1.81 18.84 -4.38
CA ARG A 36 0.75 19.83 -4.56
C ARG A 36 -0.10 19.92 -3.30
N PRO A 37 -0.71 21.07 -2.98
CA PRO A 37 -1.78 21.10 -2.01
C PRO A 37 -2.96 20.27 -2.52
N THR A 38 -3.64 19.54 -1.65
CA THR A 38 -4.89 18.85 -2.04
C THR A 38 -5.97 19.85 -2.47
N ASP A 39 -6.03 21.01 -1.80
CA ASP A 39 -6.88 22.15 -2.18
C ASP A 39 -6.06 23.46 -2.20
N ALA A 40 -5.84 24.02 -3.38
CA ALA A 40 -5.09 25.27 -3.56
C ALA A 40 -5.82 26.51 -2.99
N GLY A 41 -7.14 26.45 -2.80
CA GLY A 41 -7.91 27.50 -2.13
C GLY A 41 -7.76 27.47 -0.61
N ARG A 42 -7.17 26.41 -0.05
CA ARG A 42 -7.06 26.20 1.39
C ARG A 42 -5.66 26.50 1.90
N SER A 43 -5.51 27.62 2.60
CA SER A 43 -4.21 28.14 3.07
C SER A 43 -3.36 27.17 3.90
N ARG A 44 -3.97 26.21 4.60
CA ARG A 44 -3.22 25.18 5.33
C ARG A 44 -2.62 24.12 4.41
N ASP A 45 -3.31 23.76 3.32
CA ASP A 45 -2.86 22.75 2.36
C ASP A 45 -1.72 23.34 1.51
N THR A 46 -1.85 24.60 1.10
CA THR A 46 -0.76 25.33 0.41
C THR A 46 0.49 25.41 1.28
N ARG A 47 0.36 25.79 2.56
CA ARG A 47 1.47 25.81 3.52
C ARG A 47 2.08 24.42 3.76
N ALA A 48 1.29 23.36 3.75
CA ALA A 48 1.79 22.00 3.90
C ALA A 48 2.63 21.58 2.69
N ALA A 49 2.16 21.90 1.47
CA ALA A 49 2.92 21.66 0.24
C ALA A 49 4.24 22.45 0.22
N GLU A 50 4.22 23.73 0.59
CA GLU A 50 5.41 24.59 0.68
C GLU A 50 6.45 24.10 1.70
N ARG A 51 5.99 23.47 2.79
CA ARG A 51 6.85 22.93 3.86
C ARG A 51 7.32 21.51 3.60
N THR A 52 6.86 20.89 2.51
CA THR A 52 7.28 19.54 2.17
C THR A 52 8.69 19.56 1.62
N THR A 53 9.58 18.82 2.25
CA THR A 53 10.97 18.67 1.82
C THR A 53 11.13 17.42 0.99
N ILE A 54 12.02 17.49 -0.01
CA ILE A 54 12.38 16.37 -0.89
C ILE A 54 13.90 16.30 -0.88
N ALA A 55 14.45 15.14 -0.56
CA ALA A 55 15.88 14.88 -0.58
C ALA A 55 16.15 13.53 -1.24
N TYR A 56 17.21 13.44 -2.03
CA TYR A 56 17.69 12.18 -2.60
C TYR A 56 19.18 12.06 -2.31
N ALA A 57 19.56 10.98 -1.63
CA ALA A 57 20.95 10.66 -1.32
C ALA A 57 21.09 9.14 -1.17
N ASP A 58 22.22 8.59 -1.63
CA ASP A 58 22.60 7.19 -1.44
C ASP A 58 21.51 6.17 -1.85
N GLY A 59 20.80 6.44 -2.94
CA GLY A 59 19.74 5.56 -3.44
C GLY A 59 18.41 5.69 -2.69
N VAL A 60 18.28 6.64 -1.76
CA VAL A 60 17.08 6.84 -0.95
C VAL A 60 16.46 8.20 -1.26
N LEU A 61 15.23 8.18 -1.77
CA LEU A 61 14.37 9.34 -1.85
C LEU A 61 13.63 9.52 -0.52
N ARG A 62 13.68 10.71 0.07
CA ARG A 62 12.93 11.08 1.27
C ARG A 62 12.01 12.26 0.95
N VAL A 63 10.73 12.10 1.24
CA VAL A 63 9.75 13.19 1.17
C VAL A 63 9.08 13.32 2.52
N THR A 64 9.14 14.50 3.13
CA THR A 64 8.63 14.73 4.48
C THR A 64 7.85 16.02 4.54
N THR A 65 6.61 15.94 5.02
CA THR A 65 5.79 17.13 5.27
C THR A 65 5.82 17.44 6.77
N ALA A 66 6.55 18.49 7.16
CA ALA A 66 6.68 18.87 8.56
C ALA A 66 5.33 19.28 9.18
N THR A 67 4.93 18.62 10.27
CA THR A 67 3.83 19.07 11.13
C THR A 67 4.32 20.18 12.07
N PRO A 68 3.56 21.27 12.25
CA PRO A 68 3.95 22.32 13.18
C PRO A 68 3.97 21.78 14.63
N ALA A 69 5.03 22.13 15.37
CA ALA A 69 5.26 21.67 16.75
C ALA A 69 4.13 22.02 17.73
N ASN A 70 3.35 23.07 17.45
CA ASN A 70 2.16 23.43 18.23
C ASN A 70 0.88 22.88 17.59
N GLN A 71 0.40 21.74 18.10
CA GLN A 71 -0.91 21.17 17.77
C GLN A 71 -2.09 22.11 18.12
N LEU A 72 -1.85 23.19 18.87
CA LEU A 72 -2.80 24.28 19.13
C LEU A 72 -3.24 25.05 17.87
N LEU A 73 -2.50 24.96 16.75
CA LEU A 73 -2.79 25.69 15.51
C LEU A 73 -3.73 24.95 14.53
N GLY A 74 -4.32 23.83 14.95
CA GLY A 74 -5.33 23.10 14.18
C GLY A 74 -4.76 21.96 13.32
N PRO A 75 -5.62 21.30 12.50
CA PRO A 75 -5.24 20.12 11.73
C PRO A 75 -4.10 20.41 10.76
N SER A 76 -3.24 19.42 10.50
CA SER A 76 -2.26 19.47 9.43
C SER A 76 -2.93 19.77 8.09
N GLY A 77 -2.23 20.50 7.22
CA GLY A 77 -2.66 20.63 5.83
C GLY A 77 -2.50 19.32 5.08
N SER A 78 -3.23 19.19 3.97
CA SER A 78 -3.26 17.99 3.12
C SER A 78 -2.44 18.22 1.84
N VAL A 79 -1.67 17.21 1.44
CA VAL A 79 -0.85 17.25 0.21
C VAL A 79 -1.14 16.06 -0.70
N GLU A 80 -1.00 16.29 -2.00
CA GLU A 80 -0.92 15.26 -3.03
C GLU A 80 0.55 15.12 -3.44
N VAL A 81 1.10 13.92 -3.24
CA VAL A 81 2.48 13.59 -3.60
C VAL A 81 2.45 12.54 -4.69
N THR A 82 3.00 12.88 -5.87
CA THR A 82 3.21 11.93 -6.96
C THR A 82 4.70 11.67 -7.12
N VAL A 83 5.08 10.40 -6.97
CA VAL A 83 6.44 9.91 -7.19
C VAL A 83 6.43 8.97 -8.39
N GLN A 84 7.29 9.27 -9.33
CA GLN A 84 7.42 8.57 -10.59
C GLN A 84 8.83 7.97 -10.57
N LEU A 85 8.97 6.65 -10.57
CA LEU A 85 10.23 5.97 -10.22
C LEU A 85 10.47 4.68 -11.05
N PRO A 86 11.71 4.17 -11.11
CA PRO A 86 12.00 2.91 -11.79
C PRO A 86 11.20 1.74 -11.20
N ALA A 87 10.72 0.85 -12.07
CA ALA A 87 10.08 -0.40 -11.64
C ALA A 87 10.95 -1.15 -10.62
N ASP A 88 10.30 -1.94 -9.77
CA ASP A 88 10.95 -2.72 -8.70
C ASP A 88 11.55 -1.87 -7.55
N SER A 89 11.33 -0.54 -7.54
CA SER A 89 11.71 0.30 -6.40
C SER A 89 10.89 -0.03 -5.16
N ARG A 90 11.53 0.09 -4.00
CA ARG A 90 10.91 -0.11 -2.70
C ARG A 90 10.24 1.18 -2.25
N VAL A 91 9.09 1.06 -1.60
CA VAL A 91 8.35 2.22 -1.07
C VAL A 91 7.97 1.99 0.38
N GLU A 92 8.21 3.01 1.19
CA GLU A 92 7.83 3.07 2.61
C GLU A 92 7.01 4.33 2.82
N VAL A 93 5.78 4.18 3.32
CA VAL A 93 4.86 5.29 3.57
C VAL A 93 4.45 5.28 5.03
N ARG A 94 4.74 6.36 5.74
CA ARG A 94 4.08 6.69 7.00
C ARG A 94 3.08 7.79 6.72
N ALA A 95 1.82 7.54 7.05
CA ALA A 95 0.78 8.55 6.97
C ALA A 95 -0.16 8.43 8.17
N ALA A 96 -0.77 9.53 8.59
CA ALA A 96 -1.83 9.48 9.59
C ALA A 96 -3.21 9.38 8.93
N SER A 97 -3.38 9.97 7.75
CA SER A 97 -4.65 10.02 7.02
C SER A 97 -4.41 10.22 5.52
N ALA A 98 -3.79 9.24 4.85
CA ALA A 98 -3.56 9.32 3.42
C ALA A 98 -4.09 8.10 2.65
N GLU A 99 -4.64 8.40 1.47
CA GLU A 99 -4.90 7.41 0.41
C GLU A 99 -3.57 7.02 -0.26
N LEU A 100 -3.46 5.77 -0.70
CA LEU A 100 -2.27 5.28 -1.40
C LEU A 100 -2.65 4.65 -2.73
N ARG A 101 -1.95 5.05 -3.80
CA ARG A 101 -2.01 4.39 -5.10
C ARG A 101 -0.61 4.00 -5.58
N GLY A 102 -0.38 2.71 -5.80
CA GLY A 102 0.77 2.17 -6.52
C GLY A 102 0.35 1.74 -7.93
N VAL A 103 0.90 2.38 -8.95
CA VAL A 103 0.71 2.03 -10.36
C VAL A 103 1.95 1.33 -10.89
N GLY A 104 1.77 0.23 -11.61
CA GLY A 104 2.87 -0.57 -12.14
C GLY A 104 3.54 -1.47 -11.11
N ARG A 105 4.74 -1.97 -11.44
CA ARG A 105 5.46 -2.98 -10.67
C ARG A 105 6.35 -2.35 -9.60
N LEU A 106 5.90 -2.40 -8.35
CA LEU A 106 6.67 -2.00 -7.18
C LEU A 106 7.47 -3.19 -6.63
N GLY A 107 8.56 -2.88 -5.93
CA GLY A 107 9.31 -3.83 -5.13
C GLY A 107 8.59 -4.12 -3.81
N ASP A 108 9.30 -3.95 -2.69
CA ASP A 108 8.71 -4.07 -1.36
C ASP A 108 7.89 -2.82 -1.02
N VAL A 109 6.66 -3.02 -0.57
CA VAL A 109 5.73 -1.95 -0.17
C VAL A 109 5.49 -2.04 1.33
N THR A 110 5.91 -1.02 2.08
CA THR A 110 5.61 -0.90 3.51
C THR A 110 4.75 0.33 3.76
N VAL A 111 3.62 0.18 4.46
CA VAL A 111 2.67 1.25 4.69
C VAL A 111 2.16 1.20 6.12
N ASP A 112 2.26 2.32 6.82
CA ASP A 112 1.72 2.51 8.17
C ASP A 112 0.75 3.70 8.18
N GLY A 113 -0.48 3.45 8.65
CA GLY A 113 -1.53 4.45 8.85
C GLY A 113 -2.24 4.92 7.57
N ALA A 114 -2.38 4.03 6.59
CA ALA A 114 -3.21 4.32 5.42
C ALA A 114 -4.71 4.43 5.76
N TYR A 115 -5.43 5.23 4.98
CA TYR A 115 -6.83 5.57 5.20
C TYR A 115 -7.62 5.59 3.89
N ARG A 116 -8.91 5.24 3.94
CA ARG A 116 -9.88 5.12 2.83
C ARG A 116 -9.56 4.06 1.78
N HIS A 117 -8.68 4.35 0.84
CA HIS A 117 -8.45 3.45 -0.28
C HIS A 117 -6.97 3.29 -0.55
N ILE A 118 -6.54 2.03 -0.55
CA ILE A 118 -5.19 1.62 -0.87
C ILE A 118 -5.28 0.68 -2.04
N LYS A 119 -4.66 1.08 -3.16
CA LYS A 119 -4.60 0.24 -4.35
C LYS A 119 -3.17 0.09 -4.84
N ILE A 120 -2.73 -1.13 -5.03
CA ILE A 120 -1.40 -1.47 -5.52
C ILE A 120 -1.58 -2.41 -6.72
N ASP A 121 -1.18 -1.97 -7.91
CA ASP A 121 -1.34 -2.77 -9.12
C ASP A 121 -0.48 -4.06 -9.05
N GLU A 122 0.81 -3.94 -8.70
CA GLU A 122 1.72 -5.08 -8.55
C GLU A 122 2.82 -4.79 -7.51
N ALA A 123 3.14 -5.76 -6.66
CA ALA A 123 4.21 -5.67 -5.67
C ALA A 123 4.99 -6.98 -5.50
N ALA A 124 6.28 -6.86 -5.15
CA ALA A 124 7.11 -8.01 -4.78
C ALA A 124 6.74 -8.55 -3.39
N SER A 125 6.49 -7.66 -2.44
CA SER A 125 5.97 -7.97 -1.10
C SER A 125 5.18 -6.79 -0.53
N VAL A 126 4.27 -7.05 0.40
CA VAL A 126 3.44 -5.99 1.03
C VAL A 126 3.40 -6.15 2.55
N ARG A 127 3.76 -5.11 3.29
CA ARG A 127 3.47 -4.96 4.72
C ARG A 127 2.62 -3.72 4.91
N LEU A 128 1.36 -3.89 5.28
CA LEU A 128 0.41 -2.78 5.34
C LEU A 128 -0.43 -2.83 6.61
N THR A 129 -0.45 -1.71 7.32
CA THR A 129 -1.41 -1.45 8.40
C THR A 129 -2.28 -0.26 8.02
N ALA A 130 -3.58 -0.48 7.97
CA ALA A 130 -4.61 0.56 7.79
C ALA A 130 -5.55 0.60 9.00
N ILE A 131 -6.22 1.74 9.19
CA ILE A 131 -7.22 1.89 10.26
C ILE A 131 -8.61 1.71 9.67
N ASP A 132 -8.97 2.54 8.71
CA ASP A 132 -10.29 2.56 8.08
C ASP A 132 -10.08 2.74 6.58
N GLY A 133 -9.92 1.64 5.87
CA GLY A 133 -9.71 1.65 4.44
C GLY A 133 -9.67 0.28 3.79
N ASP A 134 -10.16 0.25 2.56
CA ASP A 134 -10.15 -0.91 1.69
C ASP A 134 -8.78 -1.05 1.04
N VAL A 135 -8.29 -2.29 0.99
CA VAL A 135 -6.97 -2.64 0.44
C VAL A 135 -7.16 -3.52 -0.77
N GLU A 136 -6.72 -3.06 -1.94
CA GLU A 136 -6.69 -3.81 -3.19
C GLU A 136 -5.25 -4.01 -3.64
N VAL A 137 -4.82 -5.26 -3.75
CA VAL A 137 -3.57 -5.65 -4.40
C VAL A 137 -3.92 -6.43 -5.65
N GLY A 138 -3.49 -5.93 -6.82
CA GLY A 138 -3.70 -6.59 -8.10
C GLY A 138 -2.89 -7.89 -8.17
N ARG A 139 -1.58 -7.79 -8.34
CA ARG A 139 -0.66 -8.92 -8.36
C ARG A 139 0.33 -8.88 -7.20
N LEU A 140 0.35 -9.94 -6.41
CA LEU A 140 1.28 -10.16 -5.32
C LEU A 140 2.26 -11.28 -5.68
N ASN A 141 3.53 -10.92 -5.89
CA ASN A 141 4.57 -11.85 -6.35
C ASN A 141 5.33 -12.58 -5.23
N GLY A 142 5.00 -12.31 -3.97
CA GLY A 142 5.70 -12.82 -2.79
C GLY A 142 4.89 -12.65 -1.50
N PRO A 143 5.54 -12.64 -0.32
CA PRO A 143 4.84 -12.63 0.96
C PRO A 143 4.10 -11.31 1.20
N ALA A 144 3.02 -11.39 1.97
CA ALA A 144 2.29 -10.21 2.44
C ALA A 144 1.79 -10.33 3.87
N GLU A 145 1.74 -9.20 4.56
CA GLU A 145 1.09 -9.02 5.85
C GLU A 145 0.25 -7.74 5.78
N ILE A 146 -1.08 -7.92 5.67
CA ILE A 146 -2.04 -6.83 5.47
C ILE A 146 -3.04 -6.86 6.62
N SER A 147 -3.12 -5.77 7.37
CA SER A 147 -4.05 -5.60 8.48
C SER A 147 -4.83 -4.30 8.33
N THR A 148 -6.15 -4.36 8.49
CA THR A 148 -7.01 -3.17 8.61
C THR A 148 -7.96 -3.32 9.81
N THR A 149 -8.38 -2.23 10.45
CA THR A 149 -9.41 -2.33 11.50
C THR A 149 -10.80 -2.37 10.86
N ARG A 150 -11.03 -1.56 9.83
CA ARG A 150 -12.26 -1.55 9.04
C ARG A 150 -11.92 -1.43 7.57
N GLY A 151 -12.60 -2.22 6.76
CA GLY A 151 -12.42 -2.23 5.31
C GLY A 151 -12.16 -3.63 4.80
N ASP A 152 -12.39 -3.78 3.51
CA ASP A 152 -12.22 -5.03 2.80
C ASP A 152 -10.77 -5.22 2.36
N ILE A 153 -10.33 -6.47 2.27
CA ILE A 153 -9.01 -6.81 1.74
C ILE A 153 -9.22 -7.69 0.50
N LEU A 154 -8.75 -7.20 -0.65
CA LEU A 154 -8.77 -7.90 -1.92
C LEU A 154 -7.34 -8.12 -2.43
N VAL A 155 -6.96 -9.38 -2.63
CA VAL A 155 -5.76 -9.77 -3.38
C VAL A 155 -6.20 -10.51 -4.64
N ALA A 156 -6.11 -9.85 -5.79
CA ALA A 156 -6.68 -10.35 -7.05
C ALA A 156 -5.86 -11.48 -7.68
N GLU A 157 -4.56 -11.55 -7.44
CA GLU A 157 -3.66 -12.62 -7.90
C GLU A 157 -2.47 -12.75 -6.93
N ALA A 158 -2.42 -13.79 -6.10
CA ALA A 158 -1.30 -14.14 -5.24
C ALA A 158 -0.52 -15.34 -5.80
N ARG A 159 0.81 -15.25 -5.87
CA ARG A 159 1.64 -16.26 -6.55
C ARG A 159 2.35 -17.25 -5.66
N ARG A 160 2.92 -16.79 -4.53
CA ARG A 160 3.76 -17.61 -3.66
C ARG A 160 4.03 -16.94 -2.32
N GLY A 161 4.50 -17.73 -1.36
CA GLY A 161 4.91 -17.27 -0.04
C GLY A 161 3.77 -17.22 0.96
N ALA A 162 4.05 -16.69 2.14
CA ALA A 162 3.06 -16.54 3.20
C ALA A 162 2.26 -15.24 3.03
N VAL A 163 0.93 -15.34 3.01
CA VAL A 163 0.01 -14.21 2.86
C VAL A 163 -0.90 -14.16 4.07
N VAL A 164 -0.70 -13.17 4.95
CA VAL A 164 -1.46 -12.97 6.18
C VAL A 164 -2.38 -11.77 5.99
N LEU A 165 -3.69 -11.99 6.05
CA LEU A 165 -4.73 -10.99 5.83
C LEU A 165 -5.62 -10.90 7.08
N ARG A 166 -5.76 -9.69 7.65
CA ARG A 166 -6.55 -9.47 8.86
C ARG A 166 -7.43 -8.23 8.74
N THR A 167 -8.72 -8.37 9.02
CA THR A 167 -9.62 -7.23 9.20
C THR A 167 -10.51 -7.42 10.43
N GLN A 168 -10.85 -6.38 11.19
CA GLN A 168 -11.84 -6.56 12.26
C GLN A 168 -13.28 -6.53 11.71
N SER A 169 -13.50 -5.76 10.65
CA SER A 169 -14.82 -5.57 10.04
C SER A 169 -14.63 -5.31 8.55
N GLY A 170 -14.96 -6.32 7.75
CA GLY A 170 -14.80 -6.32 6.31
C GLY A 170 -14.60 -7.73 5.78
N ASP A 171 -14.76 -7.87 4.49
CA ASP A 171 -14.59 -9.12 3.77
C ASP A 171 -13.13 -9.29 3.35
N ILE A 172 -12.68 -10.55 3.28
CA ILE A 172 -11.36 -10.90 2.75
C ILE A 172 -11.58 -11.73 1.48
N SER A 173 -11.01 -11.28 0.37
CA SER A 173 -11.01 -11.99 -0.91
C SER A 173 -9.59 -12.17 -1.40
N VAL A 174 -9.20 -13.42 -1.70
CA VAL A 174 -7.87 -13.74 -2.22
C VAL A 174 -7.98 -14.76 -3.35
N ALA A 175 -7.30 -14.50 -4.46
CA ALA A 175 -7.18 -15.47 -5.54
C ALA A 175 -5.74 -15.96 -5.70
N ALA A 176 -5.55 -17.28 -5.70
CA ALA A 176 -4.28 -17.89 -6.06
C ALA A 176 -4.11 -17.86 -7.58
N ALA A 177 -2.94 -17.48 -8.06
CA ALA A 177 -2.63 -17.44 -9.48
C ALA A 177 -2.78 -18.83 -10.13
N SER A 178 -3.06 -18.86 -11.44
CA SER A 178 -3.27 -20.13 -12.15
C SER A 178 -2.06 -21.06 -12.01
N GLY A 179 -2.32 -22.32 -11.68
CA GLY A 179 -1.30 -23.34 -11.46
C GLY A 179 -0.60 -23.29 -10.09
N VAL A 180 -0.94 -22.33 -9.23
CA VAL A 180 -0.39 -22.26 -7.86
C VAL A 180 -1.17 -23.20 -6.94
N SER A 181 -0.44 -24.08 -6.27
CA SER A 181 -0.96 -24.89 -5.17
C SER A 181 -0.99 -24.06 -3.90
N ALA A 182 -2.16 -23.95 -3.26
CA ALA A 182 -2.36 -23.07 -2.11
C ALA A 182 -3.00 -23.80 -0.92
N ALA A 183 -2.62 -23.37 0.29
CA ALA A 183 -3.26 -23.74 1.54
C ALA A 183 -3.96 -22.52 2.16
N LEU A 184 -5.06 -22.77 2.87
CA LEU A 184 -5.82 -21.75 3.57
C LEU A 184 -6.03 -22.14 5.02
N ASP A 185 -5.57 -21.28 5.93
CA ASP A 185 -6.05 -21.18 7.29
C ASP A 185 -6.95 -19.94 7.38
N ALA A 186 -8.24 -20.13 7.67
CA ALA A 186 -9.22 -19.06 7.68
C ALA A 186 -10.13 -19.11 8.90
N GLY A 187 -10.36 -17.95 9.52
CA GLY A 187 -11.26 -17.80 10.65
C GLY A 187 -12.13 -16.54 10.56
N THR A 188 -13.45 -16.72 10.63
CA THR A 188 -14.40 -15.61 10.78
C THR A 188 -15.25 -15.77 12.05
N GLY A 189 -15.42 -14.68 12.81
CA GLY A 189 -16.32 -14.67 13.98
C GLY A 189 -17.80 -14.63 13.59
N HIS A 190 -18.12 -13.81 12.58
CA HIS A 190 -19.45 -13.65 12.02
C HIS A 190 -19.36 -13.51 10.50
N GLY A 191 -19.53 -14.61 9.80
CA GLY A 191 -19.51 -14.67 8.33
C GLY A 191 -19.39 -16.10 7.84
N ARG A 192 -19.05 -16.26 6.57
CA ARG A 192 -18.80 -17.54 5.91
C ARG A 192 -17.40 -17.61 5.35
N VAL A 193 -16.82 -18.80 5.39
CA VAL A 193 -15.58 -19.11 4.67
C VAL A 193 -15.95 -19.92 3.42
N SER A 194 -15.54 -19.42 2.26
CA SER A 194 -15.63 -20.12 0.97
C SER A 194 -14.21 -20.40 0.47
N ASN A 195 -13.91 -21.68 0.25
CA ASN A 195 -12.61 -22.12 -0.24
C ASN A 195 -12.77 -22.96 -1.51
N ALA A 196 -12.24 -22.46 -2.61
CA ALA A 196 -12.14 -23.12 -3.90
C ALA A 196 -10.69 -23.12 -4.42
N LEU A 197 -9.70 -23.21 -3.52
CA LEU A 197 -8.29 -23.31 -3.87
C LEU A 197 -7.93 -24.71 -4.36
N THR A 198 -7.03 -24.75 -5.34
CA THR A 198 -6.35 -25.97 -5.77
C THR A 198 -5.17 -26.23 -4.85
N ASN A 199 -5.06 -27.47 -4.34
CA ASN A 199 -3.94 -27.91 -3.53
C ASN A 199 -3.43 -29.26 -4.05
N THR A 200 -2.17 -29.32 -4.46
CA THR A 200 -1.54 -30.52 -5.04
C THR A 200 -0.69 -31.30 -4.02
N GLY A 201 -0.74 -30.93 -2.73
CA GLY A 201 -0.04 -31.59 -1.62
C GLY A 201 1.17 -30.83 -1.08
N SER A 202 1.82 -29.99 -1.90
CA SER A 202 2.82 -29.00 -1.48
C SER A 202 2.28 -27.62 -1.81
N ALA A 203 2.04 -26.76 -0.82
CA ALA A 203 1.55 -25.41 -1.04
C ALA A 203 2.72 -24.47 -1.32
N ASP A 204 2.69 -23.80 -2.47
CA ASP A 204 3.62 -22.70 -2.79
C ASP A 204 3.13 -21.38 -2.18
N LEU A 205 1.84 -21.32 -1.85
CA LEU A 205 1.14 -20.16 -1.31
C LEU A 205 0.38 -20.56 -0.04
N ASP A 206 0.83 -20.02 1.10
CA ASP A 206 0.20 -20.25 2.41
C ASP A 206 -0.60 -19.02 2.82
N ILE A 207 -1.93 -19.12 2.81
CA ILE A 207 -2.84 -18.03 3.12
C ILE A 207 -3.35 -18.20 4.55
N HIS A 208 -3.19 -17.16 5.37
CA HIS A 208 -3.82 -17.02 6.67
C HIS A 208 -4.76 -15.82 6.65
N ALA A 209 -6.06 -16.05 6.75
CA ALA A 209 -7.08 -15.00 6.67
C ALA A 209 -7.95 -14.97 7.93
N SER A 210 -8.06 -13.82 8.59
CA SER A 210 -8.92 -13.69 9.77
C SER A 210 -9.77 -12.43 9.75
N THR A 211 -11.08 -12.57 9.94
CA THR A 211 -12.02 -11.46 10.16
C THR A 211 -12.90 -11.65 11.38
N SER A 212 -13.29 -10.59 12.09
CA SER A 212 -14.29 -10.74 13.17
C SER A 212 -15.72 -10.65 12.63
N ARG A 213 -15.95 -9.84 11.60
CA ARG A 213 -17.24 -9.63 10.94
C ARG A 213 -17.01 -9.45 9.44
N GLY A 214 -17.42 -10.44 8.66
CA GLY A 214 -17.24 -10.48 7.22
C GLY A 214 -17.00 -11.90 6.71
N ASP A 215 -17.14 -12.05 5.41
CA ASP A 215 -16.91 -13.30 4.70
C ASP A 215 -15.45 -13.40 4.27
N ILE A 216 -14.95 -14.63 4.16
CA ILE A 216 -13.63 -14.94 3.61
C ILE A 216 -13.83 -15.79 2.36
N THR A 217 -13.36 -15.31 1.22
CA THR A 217 -13.38 -16.05 -0.05
C THR A 217 -11.96 -16.28 -0.55
N ALA A 218 -11.59 -17.55 -0.73
CA ALA A 218 -10.34 -17.94 -1.37
C ALA A 218 -10.62 -18.83 -2.59
N ARG A 219 -10.01 -18.54 -3.74
CA ARG A 219 -10.21 -19.32 -4.98
C ARG A 219 -8.94 -19.39 -5.83
N SER A 220 -8.78 -20.44 -6.62
CA SER A 220 -7.77 -20.44 -7.69
C SER A 220 -8.32 -19.74 -8.94
N LEU A 221 -7.44 -19.15 -9.75
CA LEU A 221 -7.73 -18.58 -11.06
C LEU A 221 -7.67 -19.61 -12.19
#